data_AF-A0A3M2JMV0-F1
#
_entry.id   AF-A0A3M2JMV0-F1
#
_cell.length_a   1.000
_cell.length_b   1.000
_cell.length_c   1.000
_cell.angle_alpha   90.00
_cell.angle_beta   90.00
_cell.angle_gamma   90.00
#
_symmetry.space_group_name_H-M   'P 1'
#
loop_
_entity.id
_entity.type
_entity.pdbx_description
1 polymer ?
#
loop_
_entity_poly.entity_id
_entity_poly.type
_entity_poly.pdbx_seq_one_letter_code
_entity_poly.pdbx_strand_id
1 'polypeptide(L)'
;MDEVTLLSPDGLVQSPAYSHVAVVPPGATTLYVGGQNGVDAHGDLVSEDFTAQTAQALANLRTALAAGGATLDDLVSWSILVVDGVDVAAGARVAAGVLNPERRPPLITLARVAGLGVPGALVEVSGIAAVRR
;
A
#
# COMPACT_ATOMS: atom_id res chain seq x y z
N MET A 1 21.52 -6.25 -11.37
CA MET A 1 20.18 -5.65 -11.32
C MET A 1 20.32 -4.39 -10.49
N ASP A 2 19.92 -3.25 -11.05
CA ASP A 2 20.17 -1.95 -10.42
C ASP A 2 18.96 -1.30 -9.78
N GLU A 3 17.79 -1.90 -9.98
CA GLU A 3 16.52 -1.43 -9.44
C GLU A 3 15.72 -2.60 -8.90
N VAL A 4 14.73 -2.30 -8.05
CA VAL A 4 13.71 -3.28 -7.67
C VAL A 4 13.02 -3.77 -8.93
N THR A 5 12.98 -5.09 -9.11
CA THR A 5 12.31 -5.69 -10.26
C THR A 5 11.07 -6.43 -9.81
N LEU A 6 9.94 -6.11 -10.42
CA LEU A 6 8.63 -6.71 -10.17
C LEU A 6 8.29 -7.67 -11.30
N LEU A 7 7.95 -8.91 -10.95
CA LEU A 7 7.80 -10.02 -11.88
C LEU A 7 6.42 -10.66 -11.74
N SER A 8 5.86 -11.04 -12.88
CA SER A 8 4.66 -11.88 -12.99
C SER A 8 5.02 -13.09 -13.86
N PRO A 9 5.50 -14.20 -13.25
CA PRO A 9 6.03 -15.33 -14.00
C PRO A 9 4.93 -16.08 -14.74
N ASP A 10 5.31 -16.76 -15.82
CA ASP A 10 4.44 -17.71 -16.52
C ASP A 10 3.99 -18.82 -15.56
N GLY A 11 2.75 -19.30 -15.74
CA GLY A 11 2.14 -20.32 -14.88
C GLY A 11 1.36 -19.76 -13.69
N LEU A 12 1.39 -18.44 -13.45
CA LEU A 12 0.52 -17.74 -12.48
C LEU A 12 -0.46 -16.78 -13.18
N VAL A 13 -1.50 -16.38 -12.45
CA VAL A 13 -2.49 -15.39 -12.90
C VAL A 13 -1.79 -14.08 -13.26
N GLN A 14 -2.01 -13.57 -14.47
CA GLN A 14 -1.50 -12.27 -14.88
C GLN A 14 -2.49 -11.18 -14.47
N SER A 15 -2.03 -10.19 -13.70
CA SER A 15 -2.87 -9.15 -13.13
C SER A 15 -2.27 -7.77 -13.37
N PRO A 16 -3.06 -6.77 -13.80
CA PRO A 16 -2.61 -5.38 -13.83
C PRO A 16 -2.61 -4.73 -12.44
N ALA A 17 -3.18 -5.41 -11.43
CA ALA A 17 -3.34 -4.84 -10.08
C ALA A 17 -2.19 -5.18 -9.13
N TYR A 18 -1.42 -6.24 -9.38
CA TYR A 18 -0.33 -6.67 -8.50
C TYR A 18 0.74 -7.47 -9.27
N SER A 19 1.96 -7.49 -8.73
CA SER A 19 3.03 -8.39 -9.15
C SER A 19 3.17 -9.57 -8.19
N HIS A 20 3.75 -10.68 -8.64
CA HIS A 20 3.92 -11.90 -7.83
C HIS A 20 5.24 -11.93 -7.06
N VAL A 21 6.31 -11.40 -7.64
CA VAL A 21 7.66 -11.47 -7.07
C VAL A 21 8.33 -10.11 -7.17
N ALA A 22 9.05 -9.73 -6.11
CA ALA A 22 9.95 -8.60 -6.11
C ALA A 22 11.38 -9.07 -5.86
N VAL A 23 12.31 -8.59 -6.68
CA VAL A 23 13.74 -8.76 -6.47
C VAL A 23 14.32 -7.42 -6.07
N VAL A 24 14.73 -7.30 -4.80
CA VAL A 24 15.45 -6.13 -4.29
C VAL A 24 16.94 -6.34 -4.53
N PRO A 25 17.63 -5.44 -5.24
CA PRO A 25 19.03 -5.65 -5.58
C PRO A 25 19.95 -5.40 -4.36
N PRO A 26 21.16 -5.98 -4.35
CA PRO A 26 22.17 -5.63 -3.35
C PRO A 26 22.42 -4.12 -3.27
N GLY A 27 22.71 -3.64 -2.06
CA GLY A 27 23.00 -2.23 -1.78
C GLY A 27 21.78 -1.32 -1.62
N ALA A 28 20.56 -1.82 -1.84
CA ALA A 28 19.35 -1.07 -1.50
C ALA A 28 19.11 -1.04 0.02
N THR A 29 18.62 0.09 0.53
CA THR A 29 18.05 0.21 1.88
C THR A 29 16.58 -0.17 1.84
N THR A 30 16.17 -1.11 2.69
CA THR A 30 14.76 -1.49 2.86
C THR A 30 14.10 -0.71 3.98
N LEU A 31 12.92 -0.17 3.71
CA LEU A 31 12.07 0.52 4.66
C LEU A 31 10.91 -0.40 5.02
N TYR A 32 10.64 -0.53 6.32
CA TYR A 32 9.48 -1.26 6.85
C TYR A 32 8.52 -0.23 7.44
N VAL A 33 7.32 -0.15 6.87
CA VAL A 33 6.32 0.86 7.22
C VAL A 33 5.16 0.19 7.96
N GLY A 34 4.90 0.65 9.18
CA GLY A 34 3.78 0.19 10.00
C GLY A 34 2.41 0.58 9.41
N GLY A 35 1.34 -0.01 9.96
CA GLY A 35 -0.03 0.23 9.52
C GLY A 35 -0.44 1.69 9.56
N GLN A 36 -1.01 2.17 8.45
CA GLN A 36 -1.60 3.49 8.28
C GLN A 36 -3.09 3.33 8.03
N ASN A 37 -3.91 4.02 8.80
CA ASN A 37 -5.37 4.01 8.67
C ASN A 37 -5.89 5.42 8.34
N GLY A 38 -7.21 5.57 8.27
CA GLY A 38 -7.89 6.81 7.88
C GLY A 38 -7.90 7.93 8.92
N VAL A 39 -6.89 8.04 9.78
CA VAL A 39 -6.79 9.10 10.79
C VAL A 39 -5.96 10.29 10.33
N ASP A 40 -6.18 11.45 10.93
CA ASP A 40 -5.34 12.63 10.79
C ASP A 40 -4.12 12.61 11.74
N ALA A 41 -3.37 13.72 11.80
CA ALA A 41 -2.19 13.86 12.66
C ALA A 41 -2.51 13.90 14.17
N HIS A 42 -3.76 14.09 14.55
CA HIS A 42 -4.23 14.05 15.93
C HIS A 42 -4.72 12.64 16.34
N GLY A 43 -4.86 11.73 15.37
CA GLY A 43 -5.33 10.36 15.57
C GLY A 43 -6.85 10.22 15.42
N ASP A 44 -7.53 11.27 14.94
CA ASP A 44 -8.98 11.27 14.73
C ASP A 44 -9.31 10.77 13.32
N LEU A 45 -10.36 9.95 13.18
CA LEU A 45 -10.83 9.50 11.86
C LEU A 45 -11.29 10.70 11.03
N VAL A 46 -10.81 10.79 9.80
CA VAL A 46 -11.19 11.90 8.91
C VAL A 46 -12.61 11.78 8.36
N SER A 47 -13.19 10.57 8.40
CA SER A 47 -14.52 10.27 7.87
C SER A 47 -14.98 8.88 8.30
N GLU A 48 -16.29 8.65 8.29
CA GLU A 48 -16.90 7.30 8.35
C GLU A 48 -16.95 6.62 6.97
N ASP A 49 -16.69 7.37 5.89
CA ASP A 49 -16.70 6.85 4.52
C ASP A 49 -15.40 6.09 4.19
N PHE A 50 -15.55 4.89 3.64
CA PHE A 50 -14.44 4.01 3.28
C PHE A 50 -13.47 4.64 2.25
N THR A 51 -13.99 5.37 1.26
CA THR A 51 -13.13 5.97 0.21
C THR A 51 -12.33 7.13 0.75
N ALA A 52 -12.93 7.96 1.61
CA ALA A 52 -12.23 9.02 2.32
C ALA A 52 -11.15 8.47 3.27
N GLN A 53 -11.46 7.43 4.05
CA GLN A 53 -10.46 6.77 4.89
C GLN A 53 -9.34 6.13 4.07
N THR A 54 -9.65 5.52 2.91
CA THR A 54 -8.64 4.96 2.00
C THR A 54 -7.70 6.03 1.48
N ALA A 55 -8.23 7.19 1.05
CA ALA A 55 -7.42 8.30 0.58
C ALA A 55 -6.48 8.81 1.70
N GLN A 56 -6.98 8.92 2.93
CA GLN A 56 -6.18 9.33 4.07
C GLN A 56 -5.11 8.30 4.45
N ALA A 57 -5.44 7.01 4.47
CA ALA A 57 -4.49 5.94 4.76
C ALA A 57 -3.32 5.94 3.76
N LEU A 58 -3.60 6.19 2.47
CA LEU A 58 -2.57 6.32 1.43
C LEU A 58 -1.74 7.62 1.57
N ALA A 59 -2.35 8.73 2.01
CA ALA A 59 -1.63 9.96 2.32
C ALA A 59 -0.69 9.79 3.52
N ASN A 60 -1.13 9.06 4.54
CA ASN A 60 -0.33 8.68 5.70
C ASN A 60 0.82 7.75 5.29
N LEU A 61 0.57 6.76 4.44
CA LEU A 61 1.61 5.89 3.86
C LEU A 61 2.67 6.68 3.10
N ARG A 62 2.25 7.65 2.26
CA ARG A 62 3.18 8.56 1.58
C ARG A 62 4.05 9.35 2.56
N THR A 63 3.45 9.85 3.64
CA THR A 63 4.17 10.61 4.68
C THR A 63 5.20 9.73 5.38
N ALA A 64 4.85 8.50 5.74
CA ALA A 64 5.75 7.55 6.38
C ALA A 64 6.91 7.13 5.45
N LEU A 65 6.64 6.88 4.17
CA LEU A 65 7.67 6.58 3.17
C LEU A 65 8.64 7.75 2.98
N ALA A 66 8.12 8.98 2.92
CA ALA A 66 8.93 10.17 2.73
C ALA A 66 9.93 10.38 3.89
N ALA A 67 9.58 10.00 5.12
CA ALA A 67 10.49 10.05 6.27
C ALA A 67 11.74 9.17 6.09
N GLY A 68 11.65 8.09 5.30
CA GLY A 68 12.78 7.24 4.94
C GLY A 68 13.42 7.57 3.57
N GLY A 69 12.96 8.65 2.91
CA GLY A 69 13.43 9.07 1.59
C GLY A 69 12.82 8.25 0.44
N ALA A 70 11.65 7.63 0.64
CA ALA A 70 10.96 6.82 -0.36
C ALA A 70 9.63 7.45 -0.79
N THR A 71 9.09 6.94 -1.89
CA THR A 71 7.79 7.28 -2.48
C THR A 71 6.95 6.01 -2.67
N LEU A 72 5.70 6.14 -3.14
CA LEU A 72 4.88 4.97 -3.48
C LEU A 72 5.50 4.13 -4.61
N ASP A 73 6.29 4.72 -5.48
CA ASP A 73 6.97 4.01 -6.57
C ASP A 73 8.10 3.10 -6.04
N ASP A 74 8.56 3.32 -4.81
CA ASP A 74 9.58 2.50 -4.17
C ASP A 74 8.99 1.30 -3.40
N LEU A 75 7.65 1.15 -3.39
CA LEU A 75 7.00 0.02 -2.74
C LEU A 75 7.40 -1.30 -3.41
N VAL A 76 7.92 -2.19 -2.58
CA VAL A 76 8.17 -3.59 -2.89
C VAL A 76 6.88 -4.38 -2.69
N SER A 77 6.24 -4.18 -1.53
CA SER A 77 4.98 -4.83 -1.19
C SER A 77 4.14 -3.94 -0.28
N TRP A 78 2.83 -4.15 -0.31
CA TRP A 78 1.93 -3.62 0.71
C TRP A 78 0.87 -4.64 1.13
N SER A 79 0.43 -4.51 2.37
CA SER A 79 -0.66 -5.30 2.94
C SER A 79 -1.83 -4.40 3.22
N ILE A 80 -3.02 -4.81 2.79
CA ILE A 80 -4.26 -4.05 2.86
C ILE A 80 -5.23 -4.87 3.70
N LEU A 81 -5.56 -4.36 4.88
CA LEU A 81 -6.62 -4.89 5.72
C LEU A 81 -7.86 -4.03 5.54
N VAL A 82 -9.00 -4.65 5.27
CA VAL A 82 -10.28 -3.97 5.14
C VAL A 82 -11.31 -4.60 6.06
N VAL A 83 -12.16 -3.79 6.68
CA VAL A 83 -13.28 -4.31 7.47
C VAL A 83 -14.35 -4.91 6.55
N ASP A 84 -15.02 -5.97 7.01
CA ASP A 84 -16.13 -6.56 6.25
C ASP A 84 -17.23 -5.54 5.90
N GLY A 85 -17.86 -5.73 4.74
CA GLY A 85 -18.95 -4.87 4.26
C GLY A 85 -18.53 -3.68 3.39
N VAL A 86 -17.24 -3.36 3.28
CA VAL A 86 -16.77 -2.27 2.41
C VAL A 86 -16.66 -2.68 0.94
N ASP A 87 -16.87 -1.71 0.03
CA ASP A 87 -16.61 -1.86 -1.40
C ASP A 87 -15.10 -1.76 -1.69
N VAL A 88 -14.42 -2.90 -1.68
CA VAL A 88 -13.00 -3.00 -2.03
C VAL A 88 -12.68 -2.42 -3.41
N ALA A 89 -13.60 -2.50 -4.37
CA ALA A 89 -13.37 -1.91 -5.69
C ALA A 89 -13.34 -0.37 -5.64
N ALA A 90 -14.11 0.26 -4.74
CA ALA A 90 -14.02 1.69 -4.50
C ALA A 90 -12.64 2.08 -3.95
N GLY A 91 -12.13 1.34 -2.97
CA GLY A 91 -10.79 1.55 -2.43
C GLY A 91 -9.70 1.34 -3.48
N ALA A 92 -9.83 0.33 -4.33
CA ALA A 92 -8.90 0.08 -5.44
C ALA A 92 -8.86 1.25 -6.44
N ARG A 93 -10.01 1.90 -6.74
CA ARG A 93 -10.05 3.10 -7.60
C ARG A 93 -9.32 4.29 -6.96
N VAL A 94 -9.45 4.46 -5.64
CA VAL A 94 -8.69 5.48 -4.89
C VAL A 94 -7.19 5.22 -4.97
N ALA A 95 -6.77 3.96 -4.75
CA ALA A 95 -5.37 3.57 -4.86
C ALA A 95 -4.81 3.76 -6.28
N ALA A 96 -5.57 3.38 -7.31
CA ALA A 96 -5.17 3.59 -8.70
C ALA A 96 -4.96 5.07 -9.06
N GLY A 97 -5.66 5.99 -8.40
CA GLY A 97 -5.49 7.43 -8.61
C GLY A 97 -4.19 8.02 -8.04
N VAL A 98 -3.47 7.30 -7.17
CA VAL A 98 -2.21 7.76 -6.56
C VAL A 98 -0.99 6.95 -6.97
N LEU A 99 -1.19 5.80 -7.60
CA LEU A 99 -0.11 4.96 -8.13
C LEU A 99 0.29 5.40 -9.54
N ASN A 100 1.56 5.22 -9.87
CA ASN A 100 2.08 5.49 -11.21
C ASN A 100 1.62 4.41 -12.21
N PRO A 101 0.78 4.74 -13.20
CA PRO A 101 0.24 3.76 -14.15
C PRO A 101 1.30 3.19 -15.10
N GLU A 102 2.43 3.86 -15.26
CA GLU A 102 3.54 3.42 -16.12
C GLU A 102 4.46 2.40 -15.43
N ARG A 103 4.29 2.20 -14.11
CA ARG A 103 5.08 1.23 -13.33
C ARG A 103 4.28 -0.02 -13.07
N ARG A 104 4.99 -1.15 -12.98
CA ARG A 104 4.37 -2.40 -12.50
C ARG A 104 3.91 -2.19 -11.05
N PRO A 105 2.72 -2.67 -10.67
CA PRO A 105 2.22 -2.55 -9.30
C PRO A 105 3.05 -3.42 -8.35
N PRO A 106 3.15 -3.03 -7.06
CA PRO A 106 3.88 -3.80 -6.05
C PRO A 106 3.20 -5.14 -5.77
N LEU A 107 3.80 -5.94 -4.89
CA LEU A 107 3.15 -7.12 -4.34
C LEU A 107 1.99 -6.67 -3.45
N ILE A 108 0.86 -7.38 -3.50
CA ILE A 108 -0.33 -7.05 -2.71
C ILE A 108 -0.79 -8.26 -1.94
N THR A 109 -0.97 -8.08 -0.63
CA THR A 109 -1.82 -8.95 0.19
C THR A 109 -3.05 -8.16 0.59
N LEU A 110 -4.25 -8.73 0.39
CA LEU A 110 -5.49 -8.14 0.85
C LEU A 110 -6.24 -9.14 1.73
N ALA A 111 -6.66 -8.71 2.91
CA ALA A 111 -7.49 -9.51 3.80
C ALA A 111 -8.70 -8.70 4.27
N ARG A 112 -9.83 -9.39 4.38
CA ARG A 112 -10.99 -8.89 5.11
C ARG A 112 -10.86 -9.28 6.57
N VAL A 113 -11.10 -8.34 7.47
CA VAL A 113 -10.95 -8.51 8.93
C VAL A 113 -12.21 -8.07 9.65
N ALA A 114 -12.43 -8.61 10.86
CA ALA A 114 -13.57 -8.25 11.69
C ALA A 114 -13.48 -6.82 12.27
N GLY A 115 -12.28 -6.25 12.32
CA GLY A 115 -12.02 -4.92 12.86
C GLY A 115 -10.54 -4.57 12.82
N LEU A 116 -10.23 -3.31 13.11
CA LEU A 116 -8.88 -2.75 13.15
C LEU A 116 -8.56 -2.18 14.53
N GLY A 117 -7.29 -1.83 14.76
CA GLY A 117 -6.84 -1.31 16.07
C GLY A 117 -7.47 0.03 16.44
N VAL A 118 -7.71 0.90 15.45
CA VAL A 118 -8.43 2.17 15.63
C VAL A 118 -9.94 1.91 15.50
N PRO A 119 -10.75 2.18 16.54
CA PRO A 119 -12.20 2.05 16.47
C PRO A 119 -12.79 2.89 15.33
N GLY A 120 -13.61 2.27 14.48
CA GLY A 120 -14.23 2.92 13.32
C GLY A 120 -13.35 3.00 12.06
N ALA A 121 -12.07 2.62 12.14
CA ALA A 121 -11.26 2.47 10.94
C ALA A 121 -11.77 1.29 10.09
N LEU A 122 -11.87 1.52 8.79
CA LEU A 122 -12.36 0.59 7.78
C LEU A 122 -11.24 0.03 6.90
N VAL A 123 -10.06 0.66 6.94
CA VAL A 123 -8.88 0.28 6.16
C VAL A 123 -7.60 0.52 6.93
N GLU A 124 -6.65 -0.38 6.79
CA GLU A 124 -5.27 -0.21 7.24
C GLU A 124 -4.31 -0.70 6.14
N VAL A 125 -3.32 0.12 5.79
CA VAL A 125 -2.29 -0.18 4.80
C VAL A 125 -0.91 -0.16 5.45
N SER A 126 -0.11 -1.20 5.24
CA SER A 126 1.30 -1.26 5.64
C SER A 126 2.15 -1.64 4.44
N GLY A 127 3.46 -1.40 4.48
CA GLY A 127 4.29 -1.66 3.31
C GLY A 127 5.77 -1.86 3.58
N ILE A 128 6.42 -2.44 2.59
CA ILE A 128 7.87 -2.55 2.48
C ILE A 128 8.27 -1.78 1.23
N ALA A 129 9.25 -0.88 1.36
CA ALA A 129 9.84 -0.17 0.24
C ALA A 129 11.35 -0.40 0.18
N ALA A 130 11.96 -0.13 -0.97
CA ALA A 130 13.41 -0.20 -1.11
C ALA A 130 13.94 0.93 -1.98
N VAL A 131 14.94 1.64 -1.48
CA VAL A 131 15.60 2.76 -2.16
C VAL A 131 17.09 2.54 -2.22
N ARG A 132 17.75 3.07 -3.25
CA ARG A 132 19.21 3.20 -3.26
C ARG A 132 19.62 4.58 -2.75
N ARG A 133 20.72 4.62 -2.02
CA ARG A 133 21.35 5.85 -1.53
C ARG A 133 22.68 6.06 -2.22
#